data_AF-D7DJT8-F1
#
_entry.id   AF-D7DJT8-F1
#
_cell.length_a   1.000
_cell.length_b   1.000
_cell.length_c   1.000
_cell.angle_alpha   90.00
_cell.angle_beta   90.00
_cell.angle_gamma   90.00
#
_symmetry.space_group_name_H-M   'P 1'
#
loop_
_entity.id
_entity.type
_entity.pdbx_description
1 polymer ?
#
loop_
_entity_poly.entity_id
_entity_poly.type
_entity_poly.pdbx_seq_one_letter_code
_entity_poly.pdbx_strand_id
1 'polypeptide(L)'
;MPSHSSSMLSNVSNNVINFPSFGKAITLDDQGVYYAINTRTQAIHSIFQLIYQRDDWYLYQLESAENEDETRWSLLIGSTDYVLHSMTSAQIRQHFSKPEYAEPRGAWQVIKNSKFGFGKFTPVQADEPVRYAMLAFVDGEMLTPILIHKAEESAESEQAPTLDAAEFA
;
A
#
# COMPACT_ATOMS: atom_id res chain seq x y z
N MET A 1 -48.03 -25.97 -28.51
CA MET A 1 -47.98 -24.89 -27.50
C MET A 1 -48.99 -25.29 -26.43
N PRO A 2 -48.58 -25.50 -25.16
CA PRO A 2 -47.83 -24.52 -24.37
C PRO A 2 -46.48 -25.02 -23.84
N SER A 3 -45.63 -24.03 -23.60
CA SER A 3 -44.40 -23.99 -22.84
C SER A 3 -44.65 -24.26 -21.36
N HIS A 4 -43.74 -24.95 -20.66
CA HIS A 4 -43.26 -24.50 -19.35
C HIS A 4 -41.94 -25.18 -18.97
N SER A 5 -40.94 -24.30 -18.90
CA SER A 5 -39.63 -24.37 -18.27
C SER A 5 -39.46 -25.41 -17.17
N SER A 6 -38.43 -26.25 -17.30
CA SER A 6 -37.79 -26.93 -16.17
C SER A 6 -36.35 -26.45 -16.03
N SER A 7 -36.17 -25.61 -15.02
CA SER A 7 -35.09 -25.72 -14.03
C SER A 7 -33.66 -25.83 -14.57
N MET A 8 -33.10 -24.70 -15.01
CA MET A 8 -31.66 -24.45 -14.86
C MET A 8 -31.39 -24.21 -13.37
N LEU A 9 -31.11 -25.30 -12.63
CA LEU A 9 -30.53 -25.17 -11.30
C LEU A 9 -29.18 -24.48 -11.48
N SER A 10 -29.15 -23.22 -11.05
CA SER A 10 -27.96 -22.42 -10.90
C SER A 10 -26.87 -23.24 -10.24
N ASN A 11 -25.84 -23.58 -11.00
CA ASN A 11 -24.50 -23.80 -10.46
C ASN A 11 -24.08 -22.45 -9.85
N VAL A 12 -24.57 -22.17 -8.65
CA VAL A 12 -23.95 -21.20 -7.76
C VAL A 12 -22.65 -21.88 -7.39
N SER A 13 -21.63 -21.64 -8.22
CA SER A 13 -20.25 -21.90 -7.87
C SER A 13 -20.05 -21.22 -6.53
N ASN A 14 -20.13 -22.02 -5.48
CA ASN A 14 -19.76 -21.66 -4.13
C ASN A 14 -18.32 -21.18 -4.23
N ASN A 15 -18.13 -19.87 -4.43
CA ASN A 15 -16.89 -19.16 -4.19
C ASN A 15 -16.68 -19.16 -2.67
N VAL A 16 -16.47 -20.36 -2.12
CA VAL A 16 -15.89 -20.55 -0.80
C VAL A 16 -14.44 -20.17 -0.99
N ILE A 17 -14.18 -18.86 -0.86
CA ILE A 17 -12.83 -18.34 -0.78
C ILE A 17 -12.31 -18.76 0.58
N ASN A 18 -11.70 -19.95 0.61
CA ASN A 18 -10.86 -20.37 1.72
C ASN A 18 -9.70 -19.35 1.79
N PHE A 19 -9.75 -18.44 2.76
CA PHE A 19 -8.61 -17.61 3.15
C PHE A 19 -7.90 -18.23 4.36
N PRO A 20 -7.01 -19.23 4.21
CA PRO A 20 -6.06 -19.55 5.26
C PRO A 20 -4.81 -18.70 5.06
N SER A 21 -4.83 -17.47 5.58
CA SER A 21 -3.67 -16.75 6.14
C SER A 21 -4.04 -15.27 6.26
N PHE A 22 -4.01 -14.76 7.48
CA PHE A 22 -3.87 -13.32 7.68
C PHE A 22 -2.62 -12.90 6.89
N GLY A 23 -2.76 -11.94 5.97
CA GLY A 23 -1.58 -11.33 5.34
C GLY A 23 -0.61 -10.89 6.42
N LYS A 24 0.70 -10.84 6.12
CA LYS A 24 1.68 -10.39 7.11
C LYS A 24 1.22 -9.05 7.67
N ALA A 25 1.08 -8.98 9.00
CA ALA A 25 0.66 -7.78 9.68
C ALA A 25 1.53 -6.59 9.27
N ILE A 26 0.96 -5.39 9.36
CA ILE A 26 1.75 -4.17 9.28
C ILE A 26 2.54 -4.06 10.59
N THR A 27 3.86 -4.10 10.50
CA THR A 27 4.81 -4.08 11.62
C THR A 27 5.71 -2.86 11.55
N LEU A 28 6.56 -2.67 12.56
CA LEU A 28 7.55 -1.58 12.56
C LEU A 28 8.51 -1.64 11.36
N ASP A 29 8.74 -2.82 10.79
CA ASP A 29 9.56 -2.99 9.58
C ASP A 29 8.90 -2.40 8.34
N ASP A 30 7.59 -2.10 8.37
CA ASP A 30 6.89 -1.39 7.30
C ASP A 30 7.00 0.13 7.46
N GLN A 31 7.62 0.64 8.54
CA GLN A 31 7.96 2.05 8.62
C GLN A 31 8.95 2.42 7.50
N GLY A 32 8.79 3.61 6.91
CA GLY A 32 9.74 4.12 5.93
C GLY A 32 9.14 5.06 4.89
N VAL A 33 9.96 5.38 3.90
CA VAL A 33 9.61 6.20 2.74
C VAL A 33 9.17 5.30 1.60
N TYR A 34 8.13 5.73 0.89
CA TYR A 34 7.54 5.04 -0.24
C TYR A 34 7.39 6.00 -1.41
N TYR A 35 7.41 5.48 -2.64
CA TYR A 35 7.21 6.30 -3.83
C TYR A 35 6.30 5.63 -4.85
N ALA A 36 5.48 6.44 -5.51
CA ALA A 36 4.68 6.03 -6.66
C ALA A 36 5.41 6.43 -7.95
N ILE A 37 5.42 5.53 -8.92
CA ILE A 37 6.03 5.77 -10.24
C ILE A 37 4.93 6.04 -11.25
N ASN A 38 5.13 7.05 -12.10
CA ASN A 38 4.32 7.21 -13.30
C ASN A 38 4.74 6.15 -14.33
N THR A 39 3.84 5.24 -14.67
CA THR A 39 4.13 4.11 -15.56
C THR A 39 4.53 4.54 -16.98
N ARG A 40 4.11 5.72 -17.45
CA ARG A 40 4.50 6.26 -18.77
C ARG A 40 5.90 6.86 -18.78
N THR A 41 6.23 7.67 -17.78
CA THR A 41 7.51 8.42 -17.77
C THR A 41 8.60 7.72 -16.96
N GLN A 42 8.25 6.70 -16.18
CA GLN A 42 9.12 6.05 -15.18
C GLN A 42 9.66 7.02 -14.13
N ALA A 43 9.12 8.24 -14.05
CA ALA A 43 9.50 9.22 -13.04
C ALA A 43 8.72 9.00 -11.74
N ILE A 44 9.35 9.34 -10.61
CA ILE A 44 8.67 9.44 -9.33
C ILE A 44 7.63 10.54 -9.42
N HIS A 45 6.38 10.19 -9.13
CA HIS A 45 5.24 11.10 -9.17
C HIS A 45 4.86 11.58 -7.77
N SER A 46 4.98 10.72 -6.76
CA SER A 46 4.60 11.03 -5.39
C SER A 46 5.49 10.29 -4.42
N ILE A 47 5.79 10.93 -3.28
CA ILE A 47 6.56 10.34 -2.19
C ILE A 47 5.71 10.39 -0.94
N PHE A 48 5.66 9.27 -0.22
CA PHE A 48 4.90 9.08 1.00
C PHE A 48 5.82 8.61 2.12
N GLN A 49 5.44 8.85 3.36
CA GLN A 49 6.15 8.34 4.52
C GLN A 49 5.16 7.73 5.50
N LEU A 50 5.38 6.47 5.86
CA LEU A 50 4.64 5.79 6.92
C LEU A 50 5.49 5.84 8.19
N ILE A 51 4.94 6.37 9.28
CA ILE A 51 5.62 6.54 10.57
C ILE A 51 4.77 5.92 11.68
N TYR A 52 5.42 5.19 12.58
CA TYR A 52 4.85 4.77 13.86
C TYR A 52 5.40 5.65 14.98
N GLN A 53 4.53 6.39 15.68
CA GLN A 53 4.92 7.29 16.74
C GLN A 53 3.86 7.34 17.84
N ARG A 54 4.26 7.31 19.11
CA ARG A 54 3.35 7.36 20.28
C ARG A 54 2.22 6.33 20.16
N ASP A 55 2.60 5.10 19.82
CA ASP A 55 1.73 3.94 19.65
C ASP A 55 0.73 3.97 18.48
N ASP A 56 0.82 5.00 17.62
CA ASP A 56 -0.09 5.21 16.49
C ASP A 56 0.64 5.30 15.14
N TRP A 57 -0.06 4.93 14.07
CA TRP A 57 0.43 5.04 12.69
C TRP A 57 -0.04 6.34 12.03
N TYR A 58 0.87 6.97 11.28
CA TYR A 58 0.66 8.22 10.55
C TYR A 58 1.17 8.08 9.12
N LEU A 59 0.46 8.68 8.17
CA LEU A 59 0.85 8.72 6.77
C LEU A 59 1.08 10.16 6.33
N TYR A 60 2.24 10.44 5.75
CA TYR A 60 2.61 11.74 5.20
C TYR A 60 2.80 11.64 3.69
N GLN A 61 2.65 12.77 3.02
CA GLN A 61 3.01 12.96 1.63
C GLN A 61 3.99 14.13 1.51
N LEU A 62 5.02 13.97 0.68
CA LEU A 62 5.92 15.06 0.34
C LEU A 62 5.24 15.96 -0.69
N GLU A 63 5.15 17.25 -0.38
CA GLU A 63 4.55 18.26 -1.25
C GLU A 63 5.54 19.40 -1.48
N SER A 64 5.52 19.96 -2.70
CA SER A 64 6.19 21.22 -2.97
C SER A 64 5.51 22.35 -2.19
N ALA A 65 6.30 23.20 -1.56
CA ALA A 65 5.81 24.43 -0.96
C ALA A 65 5.46 25.44 -2.07
N GLU A 66 4.71 26.48 -1.71
CA GLU A 66 4.33 27.58 -2.62
C GLU A 66 5.56 28.34 -3.17
N ASN A 67 6.70 28.23 -2.49
CA ASN A 67 7.98 28.74 -2.95
C ASN A 67 8.73 27.59 -3.62
N GLU A 68 9.11 27.76 -4.89
CA GLU A 68 9.53 26.69 -5.82
C GLU A 68 10.73 25.82 -5.37
N ASP A 69 11.45 26.19 -4.32
CA ASP A 69 12.65 25.50 -3.83
C ASP A 69 12.47 24.74 -2.50
N GLU A 70 11.28 24.76 -1.89
CA GLU A 70 11.06 24.08 -0.60
C GLU A 70 10.09 22.91 -0.75
N THR A 71 10.39 21.79 -0.08
CA THR A 71 9.48 20.64 0.02
C THR A 71 9.19 20.37 1.48
N ARG A 72 7.95 20.00 1.77
CA ARG A 72 7.50 19.73 3.16
C ARG A 72 6.72 18.44 3.23
N TRP A 73 6.80 17.79 4.39
CA TRP A 73 5.92 16.67 4.72
C TRP A 73 4.57 17.19 5.18
N SER A 74 3.53 16.85 4.45
CA SER A 74 2.14 17.13 4.79
C SER A 74 1.50 15.86 5.34
N LEU A 75 0.90 15.94 6.54
CA LEU A 75 0.17 14.83 7.13
C LEU A 75 -1.13 14.58 6.34
N LEU A 76 -1.38 13.34 5.95
CA LEU A 76 -2.61 12.95 5.25
C LEU A 76 -3.76 12.75 6.24
N ILE A 77 -4.46 13.85 6.52
CA ILE A 77 -5.56 13.91 7.49
C ILE A 77 -6.88 13.51 6.84
N GLY A 78 -7.69 12.73 7.56
CA GLY A 78 -9.07 12.43 7.22
C GLY A 78 -10.02 13.62 7.40
N SER A 79 -11.32 13.35 7.53
CA SER A 79 -12.33 14.38 7.81
C SER A 79 -12.25 14.91 9.25
N THR A 80 -12.03 14.02 10.21
CA THR A 80 -11.97 14.37 11.65
C THR A 80 -10.91 13.55 12.40
N ASP A 81 -10.12 12.77 11.69
CA ASP A 81 -9.14 11.82 12.22
C ASP A 81 -7.83 11.90 11.43
N TYR A 82 -6.72 11.55 12.07
CA TYR A 82 -5.39 11.56 11.45
C TYR A 82 -4.64 10.26 11.66
N VAL A 83 -4.87 9.57 12.79
CA VAL A 83 -4.31 8.25 13.08
C VAL A 83 -4.90 7.20 12.14
N LEU A 84 -4.06 6.26 11.70
CA LEU A 84 -4.49 5.11 10.92
C LEU A 84 -4.87 3.94 11.83
N HIS A 85 -6.02 3.35 11.58
CA HIS A 85 -6.53 2.19 12.30
C HIS A 85 -6.67 0.97 11.38
N SER A 86 -6.40 -0.22 11.92
CA SER A 86 -6.52 -1.47 11.16
C SER A 86 -7.96 -1.72 10.70
N MET A 87 -8.10 -2.08 9.43
CA MET A 87 -9.36 -2.56 8.88
C MET A 87 -9.60 -4.01 9.27
N THR A 88 -10.85 -4.33 9.57
CA THR A 88 -11.28 -5.71 9.76
C THR A 88 -11.30 -6.47 8.42
N SER A 89 -11.20 -7.79 8.46
CA SER A 89 -11.29 -8.63 7.25
C SER A 89 -12.61 -8.45 6.49
N ALA A 90 -13.70 -8.11 7.18
CA ALA A 90 -14.98 -7.83 6.54
C ALA A 90 -14.93 -6.55 5.69
N GLN A 91 -14.35 -5.47 6.23
CA GLN A 91 -14.17 -4.21 5.51
C GLN A 91 -13.19 -4.37 4.34
N ILE A 92 -12.09 -5.10 4.53
CA ILE A 92 -11.14 -5.39 3.43
C ILE A 92 -11.86 -6.14 2.31
N ARG A 93 -12.63 -7.20 2.63
CA ARG A 93 -13.40 -7.92 1.61
C ARG A 93 -14.37 -7.02 0.85
N GLN A 94 -15.03 -6.07 1.51
CA GLN A 94 -15.95 -5.16 0.85
C GLN A 94 -15.27 -4.31 -0.24
N HIS A 95 -14.05 -3.82 0.01
CA HIS A 95 -13.34 -2.97 -0.96
C HIS A 95 -12.59 -3.75 -2.03
N PHE A 96 -12.09 -4.94 -1.70
CA PHE A 96 -11.24 -5.75 -2.57
C PHE A 96 -11.97 -6.97 -3.19
N SER A 97 -13.31 -7.06 -3.11
CA SER A 97 -14.08 -8.15 -3.72
C SER A 97 -14.33 -7.99 -5.22
N LYS A 98 -13.94 -6.86 -5.81
CA LYS A 98 -14.21 -6.59 -7.23
C LYS A 98 -13.31 -7.48 -8.12
N PRO A 99 -13.79 -7.93 -9.30
CA PRO A 99 -13.05 -8.86 -10.16
C PRO A 99 -11.65 -8.37 -10.56
N GLU A 100 -11.45 -7.05 -10.69
CA GLU A 100 -10.16 -6.44 -10.99
C GLU A 100 -9.08 -6.67 -9.91
N TYR A 101 -9.47 -7.09 -8.71
CA TYR A 101 -8.56 -7.42 -7.60
C TYR A 101 -8.45 -8.93 -7.36
N ALA A 102 -9.05 -9.76 -8.22
CA ALA A 102 -9.01 -11.21 -8.07
C ALA A 102 -7.58 -11.78 -8.26
N GLU A 103 -6.73 -11.07 -9.00
CA GLU A 103 -5.33 -11.42 -9.22
C GLU A 103 -4.43 -10.21 -8.97
N PRO A 104 -3.23 -10.39 -8.39
CA PRO A 104 -2.67 -11.66 -7.91
C PRO A 104 -3.39 -12.19 -6.66
N ARG A 105 -3.39 -13.52 -6.47
CA ARG A 105 -3.92 -14.15 -5.25
C ARG A 105 -3.03 -13.85 -4.04
N GLY A 106 -3.65 -13.38 -2.95
CA GLY A 106 -2.94 -13.07 -1.71
C GLY A 106 -3.87 -12.52 -0.64
N ALA A 107 -3.27 -11.95 0.38
CA ALA A 107 -3.98 -11.36 1.51
C ALA A 107 -3.56 -9.90 1.72
N TRP A 108 -4.56 -9.04 1.84
CA TRP A 108 -4.38 -7.64 2.20
C TRP A 108 -4.41 -7.44 3.72
N GLN A 109 -3.55 -6.54 4.19
CA GLN A 109 -3.65 -5.86 5.47
C GLN A 109 -3.74 -4.36 5.19
N VAL A 110 -4.63 -3.66 5.88
CA VAL A 110 -4.86 -2.24 5.64
C VAL A 110 -5.01 -1.52 6.96
N ILE A 111 -4.30 -0.39 7.09
CA ILE A 111 -4.54 0.62 8.11
C ILE A 111 -5.06 1.89 7.41
N LYS A 112 -6.06 2.56 7.97
CA LYS A 112 -6.63 3.78 7.38
C LYS A 112 -7.20 4.75 8.40
N ASN A 113 -7.28 6.01 8.02
CA ASN A 113 -8.20 6.98 8.60
C ASN A 113 -9.46 7.08 7.72
N SER A 114 -10.30 8.10 7.90
CA SER A 114 -11.52 8.26 7.12
C SER A 114 -11.31 8.50 5.62
N LYS A 115 -10.16 9.07 5.19
CA LYS A 115 -9.89 9.41 3.77
C LYS A 115 -8.70 8.69 3.14
N PHE A 116 -7.71 8.28 3.92
CA PHE A 116 -6.45 7.76 3.43
C PHE A 116 -6.08 6.47 4.14
N GLY A 117 -5.37 5.58 3.45
CA GLY A 117 -4.88 4.34 4.02
C GLY A 117 -3.60 3.84 3.37
N PHE A 118 -2.98 2.91 4.07
CA PHE A 118 -1.81 2.18 3.64
C PHE A 118 -2.16 0.69 3.59
N GLY A 119 -1.93 0.07 2.44
CA GLY A 119 -2.18 -1.34 2.19
C GLY A 119 -0.88 -2.12 2.02
N LYS A 120 -0.78 -3.27 2.69
CA LYS A 120 0.26 -4.27 2.52
C LYS A 120 -0.37 -5.54 1.96
N PHE A 121 0.11 -5.97 0.80
CA PHE A 121 -0.33 -7.18 0.12
C PHE A 121 0.73 -8.26 0.21
N THR A 122 0.35 -9.40 0.79
CA THR A 122 1.20 -10.59 0.84
C THR A 122 0.68 -11.61 -0.19
N PRO A 123 1.43 -11.89 -1.27
CA PRO A 123 1.07 -12.92 -2.24
C PRO A 123 0.99 -14.31 -1.61
N VAL A 124 0.18 -15.21 -2.18
CA VAL A 124 0.18 -16.64 -1.78
C VAL A 124 1.45 -17.34 -2.26
N GLN A 125 1.95 -16.96 -3.44
CA GLN A 125 3.15 -17.51 -4.03
C GLN A 125 4.38 -16.92 -3.32
N ALA A 126 5.21 -17.76 -2.72
CA ALA A 126 6.29 -17.33 -1.82
C ALA A 126 7.46 -16.63 -2.54
N ASP A 127 7.56 -16.80 -3.85
CA ASP A 127 8.53 -16.18 -4.74
C ASP A 127 8.09 -14.78 -5.21
N GLU A 128 6.81 -14.43 -5.04
CA GLU A 128 6.34 -13.09 -5.34
C GLU A 128 6.63 -12.12 -4.17
N PRO A 129 7.15 -10.91 -4.45
CA PRO A 129 7.44 -9.93 -3.42
C PRO A 129 6.17 -9.36 -2.80
N VAL A 130 6.25 -8.98 -1.53
CA VAL A 130 5.24 -8.15 -0.85
C VAL A 130 5.05 -6.85 -1.64
N ARG A 131 3.80 -6.43 -1.80
CA ARG A 131 3.45 -5.19 -2.52
C ARG A 131 2.77 -4.21 -1.57
N TYR A 132 2.91 -2.92 -1.85
CA TYR A 132 2.33 -1.87 -1.04
C TYR A 132 1.44 -0.98 -1.90
N ALA A 133 0.44 -0.38 -1.28
CA ALA A 133 -0.46 0.56 -1.94
C ALA A 133 -0.83 1.73 -1.03
N MET A 134 -0.92 2.92 -1.62
CA MET A 134 -1.64 4.06 -1.06
C MET A 134 -3.11 3.93 -1.46
N LEU A 135 -3.99 4.06 -0.47
CA LEU A 135 -5.44 3.98 -0.63
C LEU A 135 -6.07 5.33 -0.33
N ALA A 136 -7.04 5.73 -1.15
CA ALA A 136 -7.86 6.91 -0.93
C ALA A 136 -9.34 6.50 -0.91
N PHE A 137 -10.12 7.18 -0.06
CA PHE A 137 -11.53 6.89 0.17
C PHE A 137 -12.38 8.14 -0.01
N VAL A 138 -13.49 8.01 -0.73
CA VAL A 138 -14.50 9.07 -0.93
C VAL A 138 -15.85 8.48 -0.60
N ASP A 139 -16.59 9.12 0.32
CA ASP A 139 -17.90 8.65 0.80
C ASP A 139 -17.91 7.19 1.27
N GLY A 140 -16.79 6.73 1.84
CA GLY A 140 -16.61 5.35 2.30
C GLY A 140 -16.22 4.37 1.20
N GLU A 141 -16.25 4.76 -0.07
CA GLU A 141 -15.80 3.94 -1.20
C GLU A 141 -14.32 4.12 -1.48
N MET A 142 -13.63 3.02 -1.79
CA MET A 142 -12.21 3.03 -2.12
C MET A 142 -12.01 3.42 -3.59
N LEU A 143 -11.20 4.44 -3.82
CA LEU A 143 -10.71 4.79 -5.15
C LEU A 143 -9.70 3.74 -5.65
N THR A 144 -9.31 3.80 -6.93
CA THR A 144 -8.28 2.92 -7.47
C THR A 144 -6.99 3.03 -6.63
N PRO A 145 -6.51 1.92 -6.04
CA PRO A 145 -5.27 1.91 -5.27
C PRO A 145 -4.07 2.36 -6.11
N ILE A 146 -3.20 3.16 -5.51
CA ILE A 146 -1.93 3.56 -6.13
C ILE A 146 -0.85 2.63 -5.60
N LEU A 147 -0.23 1.85 -6.48
CA LEU A 147 0.91 1.01 -6.11
C LEU A 147 2.10 1.89 -5.73
N ILE A 148 2.74 1.56 -4.61
CA ILE A 148 3.89 2.26 -4.09
C ILE A 148 5.02 1.28 -3.81
N HIS A 149 6.25 1.76 -3.97
CA HIS A 149 7.48 1.02 -3.74
C HIS A 149 8.12 1.54 -2.47
N LYS A 150 8.56 0.64 -1.59
CA LYS A 150 9.36 1.04 -0.43
C LYS A 150 10.72 1.50 -0.96
N ALA A 151 11.18 2.67 -0.53
CA ALA A 151 12.56 3.05 -0.75
C ALA A 151 13.45 2.06 0.01
N GLU A 152 14.40 1.45 -0.68
CA GLU A 152 15.48 0.71 -0.03
C GLU A 152 16.18 1.69 0.92
N GLU A 153 16.43 1.27 2.16
CA GLU A 153 17.37 1.97 3.02
C GLU A 153 18.73 1.75 2.38
N SER A 154 19.18 2.72 1.57
CA SER A 154 20.52 2.70 1.00
C SER A 154 21.49 2.46 2.15
N ALA A 155 22.18 1.33 2.16
CA ALA A 155 23.35 1.11 2.97
C ALA A 155 24.44 2.08 2.49
N GLU A 156 24.33 3.37 2.83
CA GLU A 156 25.42 4.32 2.68
C GLU A 156 26.34 4.12 3.88
N SER A 157 27.50 3.48 3.64
CA SER A 157 28.84 3.91 4.08
C SER A 157 29.82 2.72 4.22
N GLU A 158 30.52 2.33 3.15
CA GLU A 158 31.92 1.84 3.30
C GLU A 158 32.67 1.75 1.96
N GLN A 159 32.95 2.90 1.34
CA GLN A 159 34.24 3.10 0.68
C GLN A 159 34.66 4.55 0.93
N ALA A 160 35.24 4.80 2.11
CA ALA A 160 36.13 5.94 2.24
C ALA A 160 37.27 5.70 1.23
N PRO A 161 37.61 6.67 0.36
CA PRO A 161 38.82 6.56 -0.42
C PRO A 161 39.99 6.54 0.55
N THR A 162 40.70 5.41 0.62
CA THR A 162 42.02 5.34 1.25
C THR A 162 42.88 6.39 0.55
N LEU A 163 43.14 7.51 1.22
CA LEU A 163 44.21 8.41 0.83
C LEU A 163 45.51 7.61 1.00
N ASP A 164 46.09 7.17 -0.12
CA ASP A 164 47.45 6.66 -0.15
C ASP A 164 48.39 7.76 0.37
N ALA A 165 48.76 7.63 1.65
CA ALA A 165 49.86 8.37 2.24
C ALA A 165 51.17 7.73 1.75
N ALA A 166 51.56 8.00 0.51
CA ALA A 166 52.84 7.60 -0.03
C ALA A 166 53.34 8.56 -1.13
N GLU A 167 53.49 9.84 -0.82
CA GLU A 167 54.39 10.71 -1.58
C GLU A 167 54.97 11.82 -0.70
N PHE A 168 55.77 11.43 0.29
CA PHE A 168 56.82 12.26 0.87
C PHE A 168 57.99 11.37 1.27
N ALA A 169 58.83 11.05 0.30
CA ALA A 169 60.22 10.63 0.50
C ALA A 169 61.04 11.04 -0.74
#